data_AF-J3D7N2-F1
#
_entry.id   AF-J3D7N2-F1
#
_cell.length_a   1.000
_cell.length_b   1.000
_cell.length_c   1.000
_cell.angle_alpha   90.00
_cell.angle_beta   90.00
_cell.angle_gamma   90.00
#
_symmetry.space_group_name_H-M   'P 1'
#
loop_
_entity.id
_entity.type
_entity.pdbx_description
1 polymer ?
#
loop_
_entity_poly.entity_id
_entity_poly.type
_entity_poly.pdbx_seq_one_letter_code
_entity_poly.pdbx_strand_id
1 'polypeptide(L)'
;MNKNIRAVMCLFCHAMGCIAYAFLNDAVVSAYKALNGGFTSHGVGIGMASYALFYIFLAINLGVALVPNLMVKLLLLNVMVGFILLWMLPENPLRALFYSVAQGCVTLLAILATQVIELRWVQRTFIHRVGQSPSTGECE
;
A
#
# COMPACT_ATOMS: atom_id res chain seq x y z
N MET A 1 -19.50 -7.77 7.12
CA MET A 1 -18.97 -6.40 7.32
C MET A 1 -19.67 -5.45 6.35
N ASN A 2 -20.15 -4.30 6.82
CA ASN A 2 -20.81 -3.31 5.96
C ASN A 2 -19.83 -2.77 4.91
N LYS A 3 -20.31 -2.54 3.68
CA LYS A 3 -19.50 -2.06 2.55
C LYS A 3 -18.75 -0.75 2.88
N ASN A 4 -19.41 0.15 3.62
CA ASN A 4 -18.82 1.43 4.04
C ASN A 4 -17.71 1.25 5.06
N ILE A 5 -17.89 0.36 6.05
CA ILE A 5 -16.87 0.06 7.08
C ILE A 5 -15.63 -0.53 6.43
N ARG A 6 -15.81 -1.46 5.48
CA ARG A 6 -14.72 -2.03 4.69
C ARG A 6 -13.94 -0.94 3.95
N ALA A 7 -14.64 -0.06 3.23
CA ALA A 7 -14.00 1.01 2.46
C ALA A 7 -13.21 1.99 3.35
N VAL A 8 -13.79 2.40 4.49
CA VAL A 8 -13.10 3.27 5.47
C VAL A 8 -11.86 2.59 6.03
N MET A 9 -11.93 1.30 6.35
CA MET A 9 -10.80 0.54 6.87
C MET A 9 -9.69 0.39 5.83
N CYS A 10 -10.03 0.05 4.57
CA CYS A 10 -9.08 0.03 3.46
C CYS A 10 -8.38 1.39 3.33
N LEU A 11 -9.17 2.47 3.27
CA LEU A 11 -8.66 3.82 3.12
C LEU A 11 -7.72 4.18 4.27
N PHE A 12 -8.08 3.83 5.51
CA PHE A 12 -7.25 4.07 6.68
C PHE A 12 -5.91 3.31 6.60
N CYS A 13 -5.92 2.03 6.26
CA CYS A 13 -4.70 1.23 6.11
C CYS A 13 -3.78 1.78 5.01
N HIS A 14 -4.34 2.15 3.86
CA HIS A 14 -3.58 2.73 2.75
C HIS A 14 -3.07 4.13 3.08
N ALA A 15 -3.86 4.97 3.75
CA ALA A 15 -3.44 6.30 4.20
C ALA A 15 -2.29 6.21 5.22
N MET A 16 -2.38 5.32 6.20
CA MET A 16 -1.30 5.03 7.14
C MET A 16 -0.01 4.59 6.42
N GLY A 17 -0.13 3.71 5.43
CA GLY A 17 0.99 3.33 4.57
C GLY A 17 1.61 4.52 3.84
N CYS A 18 0.78 5.41 3.29
CA CYS A 18 1.27 6.59 2.59
C CYS A 18 2.01 7.57 3.52
N ILE A 19 1.50 7.77 4.73
CA ILE A 19 2.15 8.61 5.75
C ILE A 19 3.49 7.99 6.15
N ALA A 20 3.52 6.67 6.43
CA ALA A 20 4.75 5.96 6.78
C ALA A 20 5.81 6.06 5.68
N TYR A 21 5.38 5.94 4.42
CA TYR A 21 6.26 6.12 3.26
C TYR A 21 6.83 7.55 3.19
N ALA A 22 6.01 8.58 3.44
CA ALA A 22 6.47 9.97 3.43
C ALA A 22 7.58 10.20 4.47
N PHE A 23 7.39 9.72 5.70
CA PHE A 23 8.43 9.80 6.74
C PHE A 23 9.69 9.01 6.37
N LEU A 24 9.54 7.81 5.80
CA LEU A 24 10.67 7.00 5.36
C LEU A 24 11.47 7.70 4.25
N ASN A 25 10.78 8.28 3.27
CA ASN A 25 11.41 9.01 2.18
C ASN A 25 12.16 10.25 2.70
N ASP A 26 11.57 11.03 3.61
CA ASP A 26 12.23 12.18 4.22
C ASP A 26 13.48 11.77 5.02
N ALA A 27 13.39 10.70 5.82
CA ALA A 27 14.51 10.18 6.58
C ALA A 27 15.66 9.74 5.66
N VAL A 28 15.35 9.03 4.57
CA VAL A 28 16.34 8.57 3.58
C VAL A 28 16.98 9.74 2.86
N VAL A 29 16.20 10.74 2.44
CA VAL A 29 16.73 11.95 1.79
C VAL A 29 17.64 12.73 2.75
N SER A 30 17.26 12.84 4.03
CA SER A 30 18.07 13.50 5.06
C SER A 30 19.40 12.77 5.30
N ALA A 31 19.35 11.44 5.48
CA ALA A 31 20.54 10.60 5.64
C ALA A 31 21.45 10.68 4.40
N TYR A 32 20.88 10.65 3.20
CA TYR A 32 21.65 10.75 1.95
C TYR A 32 22.37 12.09 1.84
N LYS A 33 21.71 13.21 2.20
CA LYS A 33 22.34 14.54 2.23
C LYS A 33 23.50 14.60 3.23
N ALA A 34 23.32 14.00 4.41
CA ALA A 34 24.35 13.99 5.46
C ALA A 34 25.60 13.18 5.07
N LEU A 35 25.42 12.08 4.33
CA LEU A 35 26.52 11.19 3.93
C LEU A 35 27.25 11.66 2.66
N ASN A 36 26.55 12.28 1.70
CA ASN A 36 27.11 12.60 0.37
C ASN A 36 27.36 14.10 0.11
N GLY A 37 27.23 14.98 1.12
CA GLY A 37 27.66 16.39 1.01
C GLY A 37 26.70 17.32 0.25
N GLY A 38 25.40 16.97 0.16
CA GLY A 38 24.36 17.83 -0.44
C GLY A 38 24.22 17.70 -1.96
N PHE A 39 23.04 18.07 -2.49
CA PHE A 39 22.75 17.95 -3.93
C PHE A 39 23.32 19.14 -4.72
N THR A 40 24.49 18.99 -5.32
CA THR A 40 25.03 19.96 -6.29
C THR A 40 24.27 19.87 -7.62
N SER A 41 23.71 21.00 -8.09
CA SER A 41 22.99 21.30 -9.37
C SER A 41 21.92 20.33 -9.94
N HIS A 42 22.09 19.01 -9.84
CA HIS A 42 21.14 17.97 -10.26
C HIS A 42 19.97 17.77 -9.26
N GLY A 43 20.05 18.37 -8.06
CA GLY A 43 19.07 18.17 -6.98
C GLY A 43 17.63 18.60 -7.29
N VAL A 44 17.43 19.62 -8.11
CA VAL A 44 16.08 20.16 -8.41
C VAL A 44 15.29 19.23 -9.33
N GLY A 45 15.91 18.73 -10.42
CA GLY A 45 15.29 17.73 -11.29
C GLY A 45 15.07 16.39 -10.58
N ILE A 46 15.99 16.03 -9.69
CA ILE A 46 15.89 14.85 -8.81
C ILE A 46 14.69 14.98 -7.86
N GLY A 47 14.47 16.15 -7.24
CA GLY A 47 13.34 16.43 -6.37
C GLY A 47 11.99 16.35 -7.09
N MET A 48 11.89 16.94 -8.29
CA MET A 48 10.64 16.94 -9.07
C MET A 48 10.19 15.52 -9.44
N ALA A 49 11.12 14.63 -9.80
CA ALA A 49 10.81 13.23 -10.07
C ALA A 49 10.26 12.51 -8.82
N SER A 50 10.84 12.76 -7.64
CA SER A 50 10.34 12.15 -6.40
C SER A 50 8.94 12.63 -6.01
N TYR A 51 8.61 13.90 -6.25
CA TYR A 51 7.25 14.40 -6.02
C TYR A 51 6.24 13.75 -6.97
N ALA A 52 6.57 13.62 -8.26
CA ALA A 52 5.70 12.94 -9.22
C ALA A 52 5.42 11.49 -8.82
N LEU A 53 6.46 10.74 -8.42
CA LEU A 53 6.32 9.35 -7.95
C LEU A 53 5.49 9.24 -6.67
N PHE A 54 5.58 10.23 -5.78
CA PHE A 54 4.74 10.28 -4.58
C PHE A 54 3.25 10.47 -4.93
N TYR A 55 2.93 11.39 -5.85
CA TYR A 55 1.55 11.59 -6.29
C TYR A 55 0.97 10.38 -7.02
N ILE A 56 1.77 9.72 -7.87
CA ILE A 56 1.36 8.47 -8.53
C ILE A 56 1.06 7.40 -7.48
N PHE A 57 1.94 7.24 -6.49
CA PHE A 57 1.75 6.28 -5.41
C PHE A 57 0.50 6.57 -4.58
N LEU A 58 0.21 7.84 -4.29
CA LEU A 58 -1.02 8.25 -3.60
C LEU A 58 -2.27 7.92 -4.43
N ALA A 59 -2.25 8.24 -5.73
CA ALA A 59 -3.35 7.96 -6.65
C ALA A 59 -3.61 6.44 -6.78
N ILE A 60 -2.55 5.64 -6.91
CA ILE A 60 -2.64 4.18 -6.96
C ILE A 60 -3.17 3.63 -5.64
N ASN A 61 -2.67 4.06 -4.48
CA ASN A 61 -3.14 3.58 -3.18
C ASN A 61 -4.61 3.95 -2.94
N LEU A 62 -5.05 5.13 -3.39
CA LEU A 62 -6.46 5.50 -3.37
C LEU A 62 -7.30 4.56 -4.26
N GLY A 63 -6.84 4.30 -5.49
CA GLY A 63 -7.51 3.35 -6.39
C GLY A 63 -7.60 1.94 -5.80
N VAL A 64 -6.49 1.44 -5.24
CA VAL A 64 -6.40 0.13 -4.57
C VAL A 64 -7.34 0.05 -3.36
N ALA A 65 -7.45 1.12 -2.58
CA ALA A 65 -8.35 1.16 -1.41
C ALA A 65 -9.84 1.08 -1.79
N LEU A 66 -10.22 1.67 -2.93
CA LEU A 66 -11.60 1.71 -3.41
C LEU A 66 -12.02 0.43 -4.13
N VAL A 67 -11.08 -0.27 -4.76
CA VAL A 67 -11.36 -1.49 -5.53
C VAL A 67 -11.52 -2.69 -4.59
N PRO A 68 -12.62 -3.48 -4.69
CA PRO A 68 -12.79 -4.67 -3.85
C PRO A 68 -12.05 -5.91 -4.37
N ASN A 69 -11.70 -5.95 -5.66
CA ASN A 69 -11.11 -7.13 -6.30
C ASN A 69 -9.59 -7.20 -6.06
N LEU A 70 -9.12 -8.27 -5.39
CA LEU A 70 -7.71 -8.50 -5.08
C LEU A 70 -6.83 -8.56 -6.34
N MET A 71 -7.29 -9.18 -7.43
CA MET A 71 -6.50 -9.28 -8.66
C MET A 71 -6.23 -7.91 -9.27
N VAL A 72 -7.23 -7.02 -9.23
CA VAL A 72 -7.08 -5.64 -9.70
C VAL A 72 -6.13 -4.86 -8.78
N LYS A 73 -6.18 -5.07 -7.47
CA LYS A 73 -5.22 -4.47 -6.52
C LYS A 73 -3.77 -4.86 -6.84
N LEU A 74 -3.53 -6.16 -7.08
CA LEU A 74 -2.21 -6.67 -7.42
C LEU A 74 -1.75 -6.21 -8.81
N LEU A 75 -2.67 -6.07 -9.77
CA LEU A 75 -2.35 -5.50 -11.07
C LEU A 75 -1.95 -4.03 -10.96
N LEU A 76 -2.70 -3.22 -10.20
CA LEU A 76 -2.35 -1.81 -9.96
C LEU A 76 -0.99 -1.66 -9.26
N LEU A 77 -0.68 -2.53 -8.29
CA LEU A 77 0.62 -2.61 -7.65
C LEU A 77 1.74 -2.88 -8.67
N ASN A 78 1.57 -3.90 -9.52
CA ASN A 78 2.58 -4.26 -10.54
C ASN A 78 2.74 -3.17 -11.60
N VAL A 79 1.64 -2.53 -12.02
CA VAL A 79 1.69 -1.39 -12.95
C VAL A 79 2.48 -0.25 -12.35
N MET A 80 2.24 0.11 -11.08
CA MET A 80 3.00 1.14 -10.39
C MET A 80 4.49 0.80 -10.31
N VAL A 81 4.83 -0.40 -9.85
CA VAL A 81 6.23 -0.86 -9.72
C VAL A 81 6.92 -0.91 -11.10
N GLY A 82 6.26 -1.47 -12.11
CA GLY A 82 6.78 -1.53 -13.47
C GLY A 82 6.98 -0.16 -14.08
N PHE A 83 6.05 0.77 -13.86
CA PHE A 83 6.18 2.15 -14.32
C PHE A 83 7.37 2.87 -13.67
N ILE A 84 7.58 2.70 -12.35
CA ILE A 84 8.74 3.27 -11.65
C ILE A 84 10.04 2.75 -12.26
N LEU A 85 10.13 1.44 -12.51
CA LEU A 85 11.31 0.82 -13.10
C LEU A 85 11.52 1.30 -14.54
N LEU A 86 10.50 1.31 -15.38
CA LEU A 86 10.61 1.78 -16.77
C LEU A 86 10.97 3.26 -16.88
N TRP A 87 10.50 4.09 -15.95
CA TRP A 87 10.79 5.53 -15.97
C TRP A 87 12.21 5.84 -15.50
N MET A 88 12.68 5.14 -14.47
CA MET A 88 13.95 5.48 -13.80
C MET A 88 15.14 4.66 -14.27
N LEU A 89 14.91 3.51 -14.90
CA LEU A 89 15.97 2.70 -15.50
C LEU A 89 16.19 3.13 -16.96
N PRO A 90 17.43 3.37 -17.44
CA PRO A 90 18.72 3.10 -16.79
C PRO A 90 19.35 4.28 -16.04
N GLU A 91 18.78 5.48 -16.13
CA GLU A 91 19.41 6.73 -15.67
C GLU A 91 19.66 6.79 -14.15
N ASN A 92 18.79 6.18 -13.34
CA ASN A 92 18.82 6.26 -11.87
C ASN A 92 18.44 4.93 -11.18
N PRO A 93 19.26 3.86 -11.32
CA PRO A 93 18.89 2.50 -10.92
C PRO A 93 18.71 2.33 -9.40
N LEU A 94 19.56 2.97 -8.59
CA LEU A 94 19.45 2.91 -7.12
C LEU A 94 18.14 3.51 -6.62
N ARG A 95 17.74 4.64 -7.22
CA ARG A 95 16.49 5.31 -6.88
C ARG A 95 15.29 4.51 -7.39
N ALA A 96 15.37 3.97 -8.61
CA ALA A 96 14.35 3.09 -9.17
C ALA A 96 14.03 1.95 -8.20
N LEU A 97 15.06 1.25 -7.72
CA LEU A 97 14.94 0.18 -6.72
C LEU A 97 14.35 0.67 -5.41
N PHE A 98 14.84 1.80 -4.87
CA PHE A 98 14.30 2.36 -3.62
C PHE A 98 12.80 2.66 -3.73
N TYR A 99 12.39 3.42 -4.76
CA TYR A 99 10.99 3.77 -4.96
C TYR A 99 10.13 2.55 -5.21
N SER A 100 10.56 1.64 -6.10
CA SER A 100 9.79 0.44 -6.44
C SER A 100 9.61 -0.49 -5.24
N VAL A 101 10.67 -0.72 -4.47
CA VAL A 101 10.62 -1.61 -3.30
C VAL A 101 9.87 -0.95 -2.16
N ALA A 102 10.18 0.29 -1.80
CA ALA A 102 9.52 0.96 -0.68
C ALA A 102 8.03 1.17 -0.95
N GLN A 103 7.66 1.74 -2.10
CA GLN A 103 6.25 1.98 -2.46
C GLN A 103 5.51 0.65 -2.70
N GLY A 104 6.19 -0.33 -3.32
CA GLY A 104 5.64 -1.67 -3.54
C GLY A 104 5.35 -2.41 -2.25
N CYS A 105 6.32 -2.49 -1.33
CA CYS A 105 6.17 -3.14 -0.03
C CYS A 105 5.09 -2.49 0.83
N VAL A 106 5.05 -1.16 0.90
CA VAL A 106 4.02 -0.43 1.67
C VAL A 106 2.62 -0.73 1.12
N THR A 107 2.44 -0.68 -0.21
CA THR A 107 1.16 -0.96 -0.85
C THR A 107 0.75 -2.43 -0.66
N LEU A 108 1.70 -3.36 -0.79
CA LEU A 108 1.47 -4.79 -0.58
C LEU A 108 1.08 -5.09 0.87
N LEU A 109 1.78 -4.51 1.85
CA LEU A 109 1.46 -4.66 3.27
C LEU A 109 0.06 -4.13 3.58
N ALA A 110 -0.34 -2.99 3.00
CA ALA A 110 -1.69 -2.46 3.16
C ALA A 110 -2.77 -3.39 2.57
N ILE A 111 -2.51 -3.97 1.40
CA ILE A 111 -3.40 -4.98 0.79
C ILE A 111 -3.51 -6.20 1.72
N LEU A 112 -2.39 -6.77 2.14
CA LEU A 112 -2.35 -7.97 2.99
C LEU A 112 -3.04 -7.72 4.34
N ALA A 113 -2.75 -6.61 5.01
CA ALA A 113 -3.39 -6.24 6.26
C ALA A 113 -4.92 -6.18 6.12
N THR A 114 -5.40 -5.54 5.06
CA THR A 114 -6.83 -5.44 4.78
C THR A 114 -7.44 -6.82 4.52
N GLN A 115 -6.79 -7.69 3.73
CA GLN A 115 -7.27 -9.04 3.46
C GLN A 115 -7.31 -9.91 4.72
N VAL A 116 -6.29 -9.82 5.58
CA VAL A 116 -6.25 -10.55 6.85
C VAL A 116 -7.41 -10.14 7.75
N ILE A 117 -7.71 -8.84 7.84
CA ILE A 117 -8.82 -8.35 8.65
C ILE A 117 -10.16 -8.83 8.08
N GLU A 118 -10.34 -8.79 6.75
CA GLU A 118 -11.54 -9.30 6.08
C GLU A 118 -11.77 -10.80 6.35
N LEU A 119 -10.73 -11.62 6.18
CA LEU A 119 -10.76 -13.06 6.44
C LEU A 119 -11.11 -13.36 7.90
N ARG A 120 -10.45 -12.67 8.85
CA ARG A 120 -10.74 -12.82 10.29
C ARG A 120 -12.17 -12.44 10.64
N TRP A 121 -12.71 -11.39 10.00
CA TRP A 121 -14.11 -10.99 10.18
C TRP A 121 -15.08 -12.06 9.70
N VAL A 122 -14.86 -12.61 8.51
CA VAL A 122 -15.69 -13.70 7.95
C VAL A 122 -15.66 -14.93 8.87
N GLN A 123 -14.47 -15.33 9.33
CA GLN A 123 -14.30 -16.46 10.24
C GLN A 123 -15.07 -16.26 11.56
N ARG A 124 -15.00 -15.07 12.17
CA ARG A 124 -15.76 -14.76 13.40
C ARG A 124 -17.27 -14.84 13.18
N THR A 125 -17.77 -14.28 12.07
CA THR A 125 -19.21 -14.34 11.76
C THR A 125 -19.68 -15.77 11.50
N PHE A 126 -18.84 -16.62 10.91
CA PHE A 126 -19.16 -18.03 10.68
C PHE A 126 -19.26 -18.79 12.02
N ILE A 127 -18.28 -18.64 12.91
CA ILE A 127 -18.27 -19.27 14.24
C ILE A 127 -19.51 -18.87 15.05
N HIS A 128 -19.87 -17.58 15.06
CA HIS A 128 -21.07 -17.11 15.75
C HIS A 128 -22.37 -17.72 15.19
N ARG A 129 -22.48 -17.89 13.87
CA ARG A 129 -23.67 -18.52 13.26
C ARG A 129 -23.76 -20.01 13.59
N VAL A 130 -22.65 -20.73 13.56
CA VAL A 130 -22.62 -22.17 13.89
C VAL A 130 -22.94 -22.40 15.37
N GLY A 131 -22.42 -21.56 16.27
CA GLY A 131 -22.71 -21.66 17.71
C GLY A 131 -24.14 -21.28 18.11
N GLN A 132 -24.91 -20.63 17.22
CA GLN A 132 -26.32 -20.29 17.44
C GLN A 132 -27.30 -21.24 16.74
N SER A 133 -26.82 -22.29 16.06
CA SER A 133 -27.72 -23.28 15.47
C SER A 133 -28.45 -24.03 16.60
N PRO A 134 -29.80 -24.04 16.63
CA PRO A 134 -30.54 -24.75 17.67
C PRO A 134 -30.19 -26.24 17.63
N SER A 135 -29.97 -26.85 18.79
CA SER A 135 -29.94 -28.31 18.91
C SER A 135 -31.32 -28.85 18.54
N THR A 136 -31.50 -29.25 17.28
CA THR A 136 -32.60 -30.13 16.88
C THR A 136 -32.36 -31.49 17.54
N GLY A 137 -32.84 -31.64 18.77
CA GLY A 137 -32.51 -32.80 19.60
C GLY A 137 -33.37 -32.91 20.85
N GLU A 138 -34.64 -32.52 20.78
CA GLU A 138 -35.69 -32.97 21.72
C GLU A 138 -36.90 -33.36 20.87
N CYS A 139 -36.88 -34.59 20.34
CA CYS A 139 -38.11 -35.30 19.99
C CYS A 139 -38.38 -36.26 21.15
N GLU A 140 -39.22 -35.81 22.08
CA GLU A 140 -39.96 -36.69 22.99
C GLU A 140 -40.99 -37.53 22.22
#